data_AF-A0A9V1FV73-F1
#
_entry.id   AF-A0A9V1FV73-F1
#
_cell.length_a   1.000
_cell.length_b   1.000
_cell.length_c   1.000
_cell.angle_alpha   90.00
_cell.angle_beta   90.00
_cell.angle_gamma   90.00
#
_symmetry.space_group_name_H-M   'P 1'
#
loop_
_entity.id
_entity.type
_entity.pdbx_description
1 polymer ?
#
loop_
_entity_poly.entity_id
_entity_poly.type
_entity_poly.pdbx_seq_one_letter_code
_entity_poly.pdbx_strand_id
1 'polypeptide(L)'
;MAHRFPALTSEQKKELSEIAQRIVANGKGILAADESVGTMGNRLQRIKVENTEENRRQFREILFTVDNSINQSIGGVILFHETLYQKDSQGKLFRNILKEKGIVVGIKLDQGGAPLAGTNKETTIQGLDGLSERCAQYKKDGADFGKWRAVLRIDNQCPSNLAIQENANALARYASICQQNGLVPIVEPEVLPDGDHDMEHCQYVTEKVLAAVYKALNDHHVYLEGTLLKPNMVTAGHACTKKYMPEQVAMATVTALHRTVPAAVPGICFLSGGMSEEDATLNLNAINLCPLPKPWKLSFSYGRALQASALAAWGGKAANKKATQEAFMKRALANCQAAKGQYVHSGSSGAASTQSLFTACYSY
;
A
#
# COMPACT_ATOMS: atom_id res chain seq x y z
N MET A 1 -25.48 1.49 -21.67
CA MET A 1 -25.72 0.14 -22.25
C MET A 1 -24.89 -0.86 -21.46
N ALA A 2 -25.45 -2.02 -21.10
CA ALA A 2 -24.67 -3.13 -20.56
C ALA A 2 -23.56 -3.49 -21.58
N HIS A 3 -22.34 -3.76 -21.12
CA HIS A 3 -21.22 -4.12 -22.00
C HIS A 3 -21.62 -5.31 -22.89
N ARG A 4 -21.40 -5.20 -24.20
CA ARG A 4 -21.70 -6.24 -25.20
C ARG A 4 -21.01 -7.57 -24.89
N PHE A 5 -19.89 -7.52 -24.15
CA PHE A 5 -19.10 -8.66 -23.69
C PHE A 5 -18.72 -8.42 -22.22
N PRO A 6 -19.44 -9.01 -21.24
CA PRO A 6 -19.11 -8.85 -19.83
C PRO A 6 -17.76 -9.48 -19.50
N ALA A 7 -16.86 -8.72 -18.85
CA ALA A 7 -15.56 -9.24 -18.41
C ALA A 7 -15.68 -10.25 -17.25
N LEU A 8 -16.70 -10.10 -16.40
CA LEU A 8 -16.89 -10.92 -15.19
C LEU A 8 -18.35 -11.35 -15.06
N THR A 9 -18.55 -12.58 -14.59
CA THR A 9 -19.85 -13.11 -14.14
C THR A 9 -20.31 -12.44 -12.84
N SER A 10 -21.57 -12.63 -12.47
CA SER A 10 -22.12 -12.14 -11.20
C SER A 10 -21.41 -12.74 -9.99
N GLU A 11 -21.05 -14.02 -10.07
CA GLU A 11 -20.34 -14.77 -9.04
C GLU A 11 -18.92 -14.23 -8.84
N GLN A 12 -18.19 -14.00 -9.94
CA GLN A 12 -16.85 -13.39 -9.89
C GLN A 12 -16.89 -11.97 -9.31
N LYS A 13 -17.88 -11.16 -9.71
CA LYS A 13 -18.07 -9.81 -9.15
C LYS A 13 -18.33 -9.84 -7.65
N LYS A 14 -19.19 -10.77 -7.20
CA LYS A 14 -19.49 -10.96 -5.79
C LYS A 14 -18.23 -11.34 -5.00
N GLU A 15 -17.48 -12.34 -5.47
CA GLU A 15 -16.24 -12.78 -4.84
C GLU A 15 -15.25 -11.61 -4.66
N LEU A 16 -14.94 -10.89 -5.74
CA LEU A 16 -14.00 -9.77 -5.71
C LEU A 16 -14.46 -8.65 -4.77
N SER A 17 -15.75 -8.31 -4.80
CA SER A 17 -16.29 -7.25 -3.94
C SER A 17 -16.25 -7.64 -2.46
N GLU A 18 -16.59 -8.88 -2.12
CA GLU A 18 -16.53 -9.39 -0.75
C GLU A 18 -15.08 -9.44 -0.23
N ILE A 19 -14.11 -9.84 -1.06
CA ILE A 19 -12.68 -9.78 -0.71
C ILE A 19 -12.28 -8.33 -0.42
N ALA A 20 -12.58 -7.40 -1.32
CA ALA A 20 -12.19 -6.00 -1.18
C ALA A 20 -12.77 -5.38 0.10
N GLN A 21 -14.05 -5.62 0.38
CA GLN A 21 -14.72 -5.14 1.59
C GLN A 21 -14.15 -5.75 2.88
N ARG A 22 -13.74 -7.03 2.89
CA ARG A 22 -13.08 -7.65 4.05
C ARG A 22 -11.74 -6.99 4.37
N ILE A 23 -10.97 -6.61 3.35
CA ILE A 23 -9.66 -5.96 3.51
C ILE A 23 -9.82 -4.60 4.21
N VAL A 24 -10.84 -3.81 3.82
CA VAL A 24 -11.09 -2.45 4.33
C VAL A 24 -12.24 -2.37 5.33
N ALA A 25 -12.56 -3.48 6.01
CA ALA A 25 -13.56 -3.48 7.08
C ALA A 25 -13.24 -2.41 8.14
N ASN A 26 -14.25 -1.98 8.90
CA ASN A 26 -14.15 -0.81 9.77
C ASN A 26 -12.92 -0.86 10.72
N GLY A 27 -12.00 0.10 10.59
CA GLY A 27 -10.76 0.16 11.37
C GLY A 27 -9.63 -0.75 10.89
N LYS A 28 -9.84 -1.57 9.87
CA LYS A 28 -8.82 -2.45 9.33
C LYS A 28 -8.08 -1.77 8.18
N GLY A 29 -6.77 -2.03 8.11
CA GLY A 29 -5.92 -1.67 7.00
C GLY A 29 -5.03 -2.83 6.57
N ILE A 30 -3.96 -2.51 5.85
CA ILE A 30 -3.08 -3.48 5.23
C ILE A 30 -1.66 -3.31 5.79
N LEU A 31 -1.05 -4.42 6.19
CA LEU A 31 0.39 -4.49 6.39
C LEU A 31 1.06 -4.80 5.05
N ALA A 32 1.83 -3.84 4.52
CA ALA A 32 2.65 -4.05 3.33
C ALA A 32 3.99 -4.66 3.74
N ALA A 33 4.08 -5.99 3.70
CA ALA A 33 5.26 -6.79 4.05
C ALA A 33 5.86 -7.47 2.79
N ASP A 34 5.74 -6.79 1.65
CA ASP A 34 6.09 -7.25 0.30
C ASP A 34 7.43 -6.69 -0.21
N GLU A 35 8.30 -6.32 0.72
CA GLU A 35 9.67 -5.91 0.39
C GLU A 35 10.38 -7.01 -0.41
N SER A 36 10.97 -6.64 -1.55
CA SER A 36 11.88 -7.52 -2.29
C SER A 36 13.08 -7.90 -1.42
N VAL A 37 13.85 -8.90 -1.84
CA VAL A 37 15.10 -9.28 -1.16
C VAL A 37 16.04 -8.08 -1.00
N GLY A 38 16.16 -7.25 -2.03
CA GLY A 38 16.99 -6.03 -2.01
C GLY A 38 16.43 -4.98 -1.05
N THR A 39 15.13 -4.70 -1.13
CA THR A 39 14.49 -3.72 -0.25
C THR A 39 14.55 -4.14 1.22
N MET A 40 14.30 -5.41 1.53
CA MET A 40 14.41 -5.91 2.89
C MET A 40 15.87 -5.87 3.37
N GLY A 41 16.83 -6.18 2.48
CA GLY A 41 18.25 -6.04 2.78
C GLY A 41 18.65 -4.62 3.22
N ASN A 42 18.17 -3.60 2.51
CA ASN A 42 18.39 -2.20 2.88
C ASN A 42 17.82 -1.86 4.27
N ARG A 43 16.71 -2.50 4.67
CA ARG A 43 16.12 -2.32 6.00
C ARG A 43 16.92 -3.04 7.08
N LEU A 44 17.35 -4.28 6.84
CA LEU A 44 18.18 -5.06 7.75
C LEU A 44 19.54 -4.40 8.00
N GLN A 45 20.15 -3.82 6.97
CA GLN A 45 21.43 -3.12 7.09
C GLN A 45 21.36 -1.94 8.08
N ARG A 46 20.23 -1.21 8.14
CA ARG A 46 20.04 -0.10 9.09
C ARG A 46 20.10 -0.53 10.54
N ILE A 47 19.74 -1.77 10.84
CA ILE A 47 19.84 -2.38 12.17
C ILE A 47 21.05 -3.31 12.31
N LYS A 48 21.99 -3.26 11.34
CA LYS A 48 23.22 -4.08 11.30
C LYS A 48 22.94 -5.60 11.31
N VAL A 49 21.86 -6.02 10.67
CA VAL A 49 21.50 -7.43 10.47
C VAL A 49 21.82 -7.85 9.05
N GLU A 50 22.38 -9.04 8.89
CA GLU A 50 22.73 -9.60 7.57
C GLU A 50 21.46 -9.98 6.78
N ASN A 51 21.48 -9.76 5.46
CA ASN A 51 20.36 -10.08 4.57
C ASN A 51 20.34 -11.56 4.15
N THR A 52 20.07 -12.45 5.10
CA THR A 52 19.87 -13.88 4.83
C THR A 52 18.39 -14.22 4.69
N GLU A 53 18.05 -15.31 4.00
CA GLU A 53 16.68 -15.81 3.93
C GLU A 53 16.11 -16.05 5.33
N GLU A 54 16.90 -16.65 6.23
CA GLU A 54 16.47 -16.92 7.60
C GLU A 54 16.16 -15.63 8.38
N ASN A 55 16.97 -14.57 8.25
CA ASN A 55 16.69 -13.31 8.94
C ASN A 55 15.42 -12.64 8.38
N ARG A 56 15.18 -12.72 7.06
CA ARG A 56 13.93 -12.24 6.45
C ARG A 56 12.73 -13.03 6.97
N ARG A 57 12.84 -14.36 7.00
CA ARG A 57 11.83 -15.30 7.50
C ARG A 57 11.52 -15.04 8.98
N GLN A 58 12.53 -14.92 9.84
CA GLN A 58 12.36 -14.65 11.27
C GLN A 58 11.61 -13.35 11.53
N PHE A 59 11.97 -12.27 10.84
CA PHE A 59 11.26 -11.00 11.02
C PHE A 59 9.79 -11.12 10.62
N ARG A 60 9.48 -11.80 9.50
CA ARG A 60 8.09 -12.05 9.09
C ARG A 60 7.36 -12.97 10.05
N GLU A 61 8.00 -14.02 10.54
CA GLU A 61 7.43 -14.90 11.58
C GLU A 61 7.04 -14.10 12.81
N ILE A 62 7.90 -13.20 13.30
CA ILE A 62 7.58 -12.39 14.47
C ILE A 62 6.33 -11.54 14.25
N LEU A 63 6.20 -10.88 13.10
CA LEU A 63 5.02 -10.06 12.77
C LEU A 63 3.75 -10.90 12.59
N PHE A 64 3.85 -12.05 11.91
CA PHE A 64 2.68 -12.88 11.58
C PHE A 64 2.25 -13.79 12.71
N THR A 65 3.11 -14.04 13.71
CA THR A 65 2.80 -14.86 14.91
C THR A 65 2.36 -14.05 16.12
N VAL A 66 2.09 -12.74 15.96
CA VAL A 66 1.29 -11.98 16.94
C VAL A 66 -0.03 -12.71 17.17
N ASP A 67 -0.58 -12.69 18.39
CA ASP A 67 -1.86 -13.33 18.67
C ASP A 67 -3.02 -12.76 17.83
N ASN A 68 -4.23 -13.30 18.00
CA ASN A 68 -5.40 -12.95 17.20
C ASN A 68 -5.81 -11.45 17.26
N SER A 69 -5.26 -10.66 18.19
CA SER A 69 -5.45 -9.21 18.25
C SER A 69 -5.02 -8.48 16.97
N ILE A 70 -4.09 -9.03 16.18
CA ILE A 70 -3.68 -8.46 14.88
C ILE A 70 -4.88 -8.25 13.94
N ASN A 71 -5.87 -9.15 13.96
CA ASN A 71 -7.05 -9.07 13.09
C ASN A 71 -8.00 -7.91 13.44
N GLN A 72 -7.82 -7.27 14.60
CA GLN A 72 -8.58 -6.07 14.96
C GLN A 72 -8.16 -4.84 14.14
N SER A 73 -6.93 -4.84 13.62
CA SER A 73 -6.33 -3.71 12.90
C SER A 73 -5.92 -4.05 11.46
N ILE A 74 -5.64 -5.32 11.18
CA ILE A 74 -5.13 -5.76 9.88
C ILE A 74 -6.21 -6.60 9.19
N GLY A 75 -6.69 -6.12 8.04
CA GLY A 75 -7.62 -6.83 7.16
C GLY A 75 -6.90 -7.57 6.04
N GLY A 76 -5.70 -7.12 5.65
CA GLY A 76 -4.88 -7.80 4.65
C GLY A 76 -3.38 -7.67 4.90
N VAL A 77 -2.60 -8.61 4.39
CA VAL A 77 -1.13 -8.55 4.39
C VAL A 77 -0.63 -8.78 2.97
N ILE A 78 0.18 -7.85 2.47
CA ILE A 78 0.86 -8.01 1.18
C ILE A 78 2.18 -8.75 1.43
N LEU A 79 2.40 -9.84 0.70
CA LEU A 79 3.62 -10.64 0.77
C LEU A 79 4.46 -10.47 -0.49
N PHE A 80 5.76 -10.69 -0.34
CA PHE A 80 6.65 -10.97 -1.47
C PHE A 80 6.60 -12.47 -1.81
N HIS A 81 7.00 -12.83 -3.02
CA HIS A 81 6.99 -14.22 -3.50
C HIS A 81 7.67 -15.18 -2.51
N GLU A 82 8.87 -14.84 -2.06
CA GLU A 82 9.62 -15.64 -1.06
C GLU A 82 8.75 -15.93 0.19
N THR A 83 8.14 -14.90 0.76
CA THR A 83 7.38 -15.00 2.00
C THR A 83 6.07 -15.79 1.85
N LEU A 84 5.47 -15.81 0.66
CA LEU A 84 4.25 -16.60 0.42
C LEU A 84 4.50 -18.11 0.62
N TYR A 85 5.70 -18.58 0.34
CA TYR A 85 6.10 -20.00 0.44
C TYR A 85 6.94 -20.31 1.69
N GLN A 86 7.36 -19.30 2.44
CA GLN A 86 8.04 -19.47 3.72
C GLN A 86 7.11 -20.03 4.80
N LYS A 87 7.76 -20.68 5.78
CA LYS A 87 7.13 -21.30 6.95
C LYS A 87 7.64 -20.65 8.23
N ASP A 88 6.84 -20.72 9.27
CA ASP A 88 7.29 -20.45 10.64
C ASP A 88 8.24 -21.56 11.15
N SER A 89 8.78 -21.37 12.34
CA SER A 89 9.65 -22.35 13.01
C SER A 89 8.96 -23.68 13.34
N GLN A 90 7.63 -23.74 13.25
CA GLN A 90 6.81 -24.94 13.47
C GLN A 90 6.41 -25.63 12.14
N GLY A 91 6.94 -25.17 11.00
CA GLY A 91 6.70 -25.77 9.69
C GLY A 91 5.39 -25.34 9.02
N LYS A 92 4.68 -24.35 9.57
CA LYS A 92 3.41 -23.85 9.06
C LYS A 92 3.63 -22.67 8.11
N LEU A 93 2.97 -22.73 6.95
CA LEU A 93 3.05 -21.67 5.94
C LEU A 93 2.49 -20.36 6.47
N PHE A 94 3.20 -19.24 6.24
CA PHE A 94 2.77 -17.93 6.73
C PHE A 94 1.37 -17.54 6.24
N ARG A 95 1.04 -17.83 4.99
CA ARG A 95 -0.30 -17.59 4.44
C ARG A 95 -1.41 -18.33 5.20
N ASN A 96 -1.12 -19.52 5.74
CA ASN A 96 -2.10 -20.28 6.52
C ASN A 96 -2.28 -19.64 7.91
N ILE A 97 -1.19 -19.20 8.54
CA ILE A 97 -1.24 -18.48 9.83
C ILE A 97 -2.09 -17.20 9.70
N LEU A 98 -1.92 -16.45 8.60
CA LEU A 98 -2.70 -15.25 8.34
C LEU A 98 -4.19 -15.56 8.10
N LYS A 99 -4.48 -16.57 7.28
CA LYS A 99 -5.86 -16.99 7.01
C LYS A 99 -6.62 -17.46 8.24
N GLU A 100 -5.97 -18.23 9.12
CA GLU A 100 -6.58 -18.67 10.37
C GLU A 100 -6.92 -17.52 11.31
N LYS A 101 -6.21 -16.40 11.18
CA LYS A 101 -6.51 -15.15 11.90
C LYS A 101 -7.58 -14.31 11.21
N GLY A 102 -8.13 -14.77 10.08
CA GLY A 102 -9.11 -14.01 9.29
C GLY A 102 -8.50 -12.86 8.48
N ILE A 103 -7.19 -12.87 8.27
CA ILE A 103 -6.48 -11.87 7.47
C ILE A 103 -6.42 -12.34 6.02
N VAL A 104 -6.80 -11.45 5.09
CA VAL A 104 -6.70 -11.71 3.66
C VAL A 104 -5.23 -11.68 3.23
N VAL A 105 -4.81 -12.66 2.43
CA VAL A 105 -3.42 -12.75 1.94
C VAL A 105 -3.33 -12.10 0.56
N GLY A 106 -2.32 -11.26 0.36
CA GLY A 106 -2.04 -10.65 -0.93
C GLY A 106 -0.60 -10.82 -1.37
N ILE A 107 -0.35 -10.55 -2.65
CA ILE A 107 0.93 -10.79 -3.31
C ILE A 107 1.35 -9.60 -4.16
N LYS A 108 2.62 -9.18 -4.07
CA LYS A 108 3.20 -8.23 -5.01
C LYS A 108 3.43 -8.91 -6.36
N LEU A 109 2.89 -8.31 -7.42
CA LEU A 109 2.89 -8.90 -8.77
C LEU A 109 3.79 -8.15 -9.76
N ASP A 110 4.12 -6.89 -9.50
CA ASP A 110 5.02 -6.16 -10.39
C ASP A 110 6.47 -6.66 -10.29
N GLN A 111 7.19 -6.56 -11.41
CA GLN A 111 8.60 -6.93 -11.54
C GLN A 111 9.53 -5.71 -11.55
N GLY A 112 9.08 -4.59 -10.96
CA GLY A 112 9.88 -3.37 -10.83
C GLY A 112 9.71 -2.38 -11.98
N GLY A 113 10.34 -1.21 -11.80
CA GLY A 113 10.26 -0.10 -12.74
C GLY A 113 11.28 -0.20 -13.87
N ALA A 114 10.92 0.30 -15.05
CA ALA A 114 11.80 0.41 -16.20
C ALA A 114 11.82 1.84 -16.73
N PRO A 115 12.99 2.36 -17.18
CA PRO A 115 13.09 3.73 -17.66
C PRO A 115 12.27 3.96 -18.93
N LEU A 116 11.61 5.11 -19.03
CA LEU A 116 10.96 5.57 -20.25
C LEU A 116 11.96 6.35 -21.10
N ALA A 117 12.36 5.79 -22.24
CA ALA A 117 13.26 6.45 -23.19
C ALA A 117 12.67 7.79 -23.65
N GLY A 118 13.52 8.82 -23.76
CA GLY A 118 13.09 10.17 -24.14
C GLY A 118 12.43 10.99 -23.01
N THR A 119 12.42 10.48 -21.77
CA THR A 119 11.91 11.20 -20.60
C THR A 119 13.03 11.58 -19.62
N ASN A 120 12.74 12.54 -18.73
CA ASN A 120 13.67 12.92 -17.66
C ASN A 120 13.60 11.93 -16.49
N LYS A 121 14.25 10.77 -16.63
CA LYS A 121 14.34 9.75 -15.56
C LYS A 121 12.96 9.31 -15.05
N GLU A 122 11.96 9.24 -15.93
CA GLU A 122 10.66 8.68 -15.59
C GLU A 122 10.64 7.18 -15.86
N THR A 123 9.68 6.49 -15.24
CA THR A 123 9.59 5.03 -15.30
C THR A 123 8.19 4.56 -15.66
N THR A 124 8.09 3.44 -16.38
CA THR A 124 6.93 2.56 -16.39
C THR A 124 7.21 1.34 -15.50
N ILE A 125 6.32 0.37 -15.47
CA ILE A 125 6.37 -0.80 -14.62
C ILE A 125 6.19 -2.09 -15.41
N GLN A 126 7.03 -3.07 -15.11
CA GLN A 126 7.09 -4.35 -15.83
C GLN A 126 6.40 -5.49 -15.07
N GLY A 127 6.15 -6.58 -15.81
CA GLY A 127 5.73 -7.87 -15.25
C GLY A 127 4.39 -8.42 -15.74
N LEU A 128 3.83 -7.84 -16.81
CA LEU A 128 2.57 -8.28 -17.42
C LEU A 128 2.72 -9.65 -18.12
N ASP A 129 3.93 -9.96 -18.59
CA ASP A 129 4.24 -11.23 -19.23
C ASP A 129 4.05 -12.38 -18.24
N GLY A 130 3.22 -13.36 -18.62
CA GLY A 130 2.85 -14.49 -17.77
C GLY A 130 2.04 -14.11 -16.52
N LEU A 131 1.51 -12.88 -16.42
CA LEU A 131 0.81 -12.43 -15.22
C LEU A 131 -0.44 -13.25 -14.94
N SER A 132 -1.18 -13.67 -15.96
CA SER A 132 -2.42 -14.45 -15.77
C SER A 132 -2.13 -15.80 -15.11
N GLU A 133 -1.14 -16.53 -15.63
CA GLU A 133 -0.69 -17.83 -15.11
C GLU A 133 -0.19 -17.69 -13.68
N ARG A 134 0.59 -16.65 -13.39
CA ARG A 134 1.05 -16.34 -12.03
C ARG A 134 -0.12 -16.01 -11.11
N CYS A 135 -1.09 -15.20 -11.55
CA CYS A 135 -2.28 -14.88 -10.75
C CYS A 135 -3.08 -16.13 -10.41
N ALA A 136 -3.34 -17.02 -11.39
CA ALA A 136 -4.00 -18.30 -11.16
C ALA A 136 -3.25 -19.17 -10.15
N GLN A 137 -1.92 -19.25 -10.28
CA GLN A 137 -1.08 -20.00 -9.35
C GLN A 137 -1.12 -19.40 -7.94
N TYR A 138 -1.01 -18.08 -7.80
CA TYR A 138 -1.10 -17.43 -6.49
C TYR A 138 -2.49 -17.54 -5.86
N LYS A 139 -3.57 -17.50 -6.66
CA LYS A 139 -4.92 -17.74 -6.18
C LYS A 139 -5.05 -19.16 -5.62
N LYS A 140 -4.55 -20.17 -6.34
CA LYS A 140 -4.48 -21.56 -5.88
C LYS A 140 -3.65 -21.70 -4.60
N ASP A 141 -2.54 -20.97 -4.50
CA ASP A 141 -1.67 -20.98 -3.33
C ASP A 141 -2.25 -20.16 -2.17
N GLY A 142 -3.31 -19.38 -2.40
CA GLY A 142 -4.12 -18.77 -1.35
C GLY A 142 -4.00 -17.26 -1.22
N ALA A 143 -3.43 -16.56 -2.19
CA ALA A 143 -3.61 -15.10 -2.28
C ALA A 143 -5.01 -14.77 -2.83
N ASP A 144 -5.60 -13.68 -2.32
CA ASP A 144 -6.91 -13.18 -2.74
C ASP A 144 -6.84 -11.75 -3.30
N PHE A 145 -5.70 -11.09 -3.19
CA PHE A 145 -5.48 -9.77 -3.77
C PHE A 145 -4.05 -9.59 -4.27
N GLY A 146 -3.88 -8.72 -5.25
CA GLY A 146 -2.60 -8.34 -5.85
C GLY A 146 -2.19 -6.93 -5.47
N LYS A 147 -0.90 -6.61 -5.60
CA LYS A 147 -0.39 -5.23 -5.53
C LYS A 147 0.57 -4.95 -6.69
N TRP A 148 0.44 -3.76 -7.27
CA TRP A 148 1.26 -3.30 -8.39
C TRP A 148 1.53 -1.80 -8.30
N ARG A 149 2.80 -1.41 -8.22
CA ARG A 149 3.24 -0.04 -7.86
C ARG A 149 3.84 0.74 -9.03
N ALA A 150 3.06 1.59 -9.67
CA ALA A 150 3.59 2.62 -10.57
C ALA A 150 4.24 3.76 -9.76
N VAL A 151 5.25 4.40 -10.35
CA VAL A 151 6.00 5.50 -9.73
C VAL A 151 6.03 6.69 -10.65
N LEU A 152 5.60 7.84 -10.15
CA LEU A 152 5.65 9.12 -10.82
C LEU A 152 6.40 10.12 -9.95
N ARG A 153 7.06 11.11 -10.57
CA ARG A 153 7.84 12.13 -9.85
C ARG A 153 7.33 13.52 -10.21
N ILE A 154 7.30 14.41 -9.22
CA ILE A 154 7.13 15.85 -9.42
C ILE A 154 8.51 16.47 -9.50
N ASP A 155 8.83 17.03 -10.65
CA ASP A 155 10.13 17.64 -10.95
C ASP A 155 9.95 18.60 -12.14
N ASN A 156 11.01 19.27 -12.58
CA ASN A 156 10.97 20.05 -13.81
C ASN A 156 10.53 19.17 -14.99
N GLN A 157 9.37 19.50 -15.58
CA GLN A 157 8.71 18.78 -16.68
C GLN A 157 8.21 17.36 -16.35
N CYS A 158 8.14 16.97 -15.07
CA CYS A 158 7.60 15.68 -14.63
C CYS A 158 6.40 15.86 -13.66
N PRO A 159 5.39 14.97 -13.69
CA PRO A 159 5.30 13.82 -14.59
C PRO A 159 4.87 14.24 -16.00
N SER A 160 5.50 13.67 -17.01
CA SER A 160 5.13 13.93 -18.41
C SER A 160 3.81 13.24 -18.76
N ASN A 161 3.16 13.71 -19.83
CA ASN A 161 1.97 13.04 -20.36
C ASN A 161 2.25 11.57 -20.71
N LEU A 162 3.45 11.26 -21.25
CA LEU A 162 3.84 9.89 -21.57
C LEU A 162 3.87 9.02 -20.30
N ALA A 163 4.53 9.47 -19.24
CA ALA A 163 4.62 8.71 -18.00
C ALA A 163 3.26 8.49 -17.33
N ILE A 164 2.37 9.49 -17.36
CA ILE A 164 1.01 9.38 -16.81
C ILE A 164 0.21 8.33 -17.60
N GLN A 165 0.17 8.43 -18.93
CA GLN A 165 -0.64 7.53 -19.77
C GLN A 165 -0.14 6.09 -19.72
N GLU A 166 1.18 5.90 -19.79
CA GLU A 166 1.80 4.58 -19.81
C GLU A 166 1.58 3.85 -18.47
N ASN A 167 1.81 4.51 -17.33
CA ASN A 167 1.57 3.89 -16.02
C ASN A 167 0.08 3.63 -15.78
N ALA A 168 -0.82 4.53 -16.20
CA ALA A 168 -2.27 4.31 -16.10
C ALA A 168 -2.71 3.08 -16.91
N ASN A 169 -2.20 2.94 -18.13
CA ASN A 169 -2.49 1.80 -19.00
C ASN A 169 -1.93 0.48 -18.43
N ALA A 170 -0.69 0.48 -17.93
CA ALA A 170 -0.09 -0.70 -17.30
C ALA A 170 -0.86 -1.15 -16.05
N LEU A 171 -1.28 -0.22 -15.20
CA LEU A 171 -2.12 -0.49 -14.03
C LEU A 171 -3.49 -1.08 -14.43
N ALA A 172 -4.10 -0.58 -15.50
CA ALA A 172 -5.38 -1.09 -15.99
C ALA A 172 -5.28 -2.51 -16.57
N ARG A 173 -4.22 -2.79 -17.32
CA ARG A 173 -3.88 -4.15 -17.81
C ARG A 173 -3.70 -5.12 -16.65
N TYR A 174 -2.91 -4.74 -15.65
CA TYR A 174 -2.70 -5.52 -14.43
C TYR A 174 -4.02 -5.80 -13.71
N ALA A 175 -4.84 -4.76 -13.49
CA ALA A 175 -6.09 -4.89 -12.76
C ALA A 175 -7.08 -5.83 -13.46
N SER A 176 -7.19 -5.72 -14.79
CA SER A 176 -8.02 -6.59 -15.61
C SER A 176 -7.59 -8.07 -15.48
N ILE A 177 -6.28 -8.35 -15.60
CA ILE A 177 -5.75 -9.72 -15.48
C ILE A 177 -5.95 -10.30 -14.07
N CYS A 178 -5.77 -9.50 -13.02
CA CYS A 178 -6.05 -9.93 -11.65
C CYS A 178 -7.51 -10.36 -11.46
N GLN A 179 -8.46 -9.55 -11.94
CA GLN A 179 -9.88 -9.83 -11.77
C GLN A 179 -10.32 -11.10 -12.52
N GLN A 180 -9.76 -11.36 -13.71
CA GLN A 180 -10.01 -12.62 -14.43
C GLN A 180 -9.59 -13.88 -13.63
N ASN A 181 -8.64 -13.72 -12.70
CA ASN A 181 -8.10 -14.80 -11.89
C ASN A 181 -8.59 -14.76 -10.43
N GLY A 182 -9.66 -14.02 -10.14
CA GLY A 182 -10.25 -13.95 -8.79
C GLY A 182 -9.37 -13.24 -7.75
N LEU A 183 -8.45 -12.37 -8.19
CA LEU A 183 -7.65 -11.52 -7.32
C LEU A 183 -8.14 -10.08 -7.36
N VAL A 184 -8.36 -9.47 -6.19
CA VAL A 184 -8.62 -8.02 -6.08
C VAL A 184 -7.34 -7.25 -6.39
N PRO A 185 -7.28 -6.39 -7.41
CA PRO A 185 -6.10 -5.56 -7.65
C PRO A 185 -6.07 -4.34 -6.73
N ILE A 186 -4.99 -4.21 -5.96
CA ILE A 186 -4.58 -2.91 -5.40
C ILE A 186 -3.84 -2.15 -6.51
N VAL A 187 -4.40 -1.02 -6.90
CA VAL A 187 -3.86 -0.09 -7.91
C VAL A 187 -3.05 0.98 -7.18
N GLU A 188 -1.73 0.99 -7.34
CA GLU A 188 -0.82 1.89 -6.61
C GLU A 188 -0.09 2.85 -7.57
N PRO A 189 -0.69 4.02 -7.91
CA PRO A 189 -0.02 5.10 -8.64
C PRO A 189 0.66 6.05 -7.66
N GLU A 190 1.88 5.73 -7.22
CA GLU A 190 2.60 6.55 -6.25
C GLU A 190 3.23 7.78 -6.93
N VAL A 191 2.76 8.97 -6.55
CA VAL A 191 3.49 10.22 -6.80
C VAL A 191 4.48 10.43 -5.66
N LEU A 192 5.77 10.42 -5.99
CA LEU A 192 6.84 10.53 -5.00
C LEU A 192 6.86 11.91 -4.33
N PRO A 193 7.17 11.98 -3.03
CA PRO A 193 7.33 13.24 -2.30
C PRO A 193 8.71 13.89 -2.52
N ASP A 194 9.56 13.35 -3.39
CA ASP A 194 10.86 13.93 -3.72
C ASP A 194 10.69 15.34 -4.34
N GLY A 195 11.54 16.29 -3.94
CA GLY A 195 11.53 17.67 -4.44
C GLY A 195 11.10 18.71 -3.41
N ASP A 196 11.04 19.98 -3.84
CA ASP A 196 10.73 21.16 -3.04
C ASP A 196 9.34 21.75 -3.34
N HIS A 197 8.55 21.07 -4.19
CA HIS A 197 7.21 21.46 -4.60
C HIS A 197 6.26 21.64 -3.39
N ASP A 198 5.32 22.57 -3.52
CA ASP A 198 4.31 22.81 -2.50
C ASP A 198 3.17 21.77 -2.54
N MET A 199 2.26 21.85 -1.56
CA MET A 199 1.17 20.88 -1.42
C MET A 199 0.14 21.06 -2.54
N GLU A 200 -0.06 22.29 -2.99
CA GLU A 200 -0.97 22.66 -4.07
C GLU A 200 -0.52 22.02 -5.40
N HIS A 201 0.78 22.02 -5.71
CA HIS A 201 1.33 21.32 -6.86
C HIS A 201 1.14 19.79 -6.74
N CYS A 202 1.42 19.21 -5.56
CA CYS A 202 1.18 17.80 -5.32
C CYS A 202 -0.30 17.42 -5.52
N GLN A 203 -1.22 18.28 -5.09
CA GLN A 203 -2.65 18.10 -5.30
C GLN A 203 -2.99 18.09 -6.80
N TYR A 204 -2.49 19.08 -7.55
CA TYR A 204 -2.69 19.17 -8.99
C TYR A 204 -2.21 17.92 -9.72
N VAL A 205 -0.99 17.46 -9.43
CA VAL A 205 -0.43 16.26 -10.07
C VAL A 205 -1.22 15.02 -9.68
N THR A 206 -1.56 14.87 -8.40
CA THR A 206 -2.38 13.74 -7.91
C THR A 206 -3.72 13.69 -8.64
N GLU A 207 -4.39 14.82 -8.82
CA GLU A 207 -5.66 14.90 -9.56
C GLU A 207 -5.49 14.47 -11.04
N LYS A 208 -4.43 14.92 -11.72
CA LYS A 208 -4.16 14.53 -13.11
C LYS A 208 -3.85 13.05 -13.26
N VAL A 209 -3.03 12.49 -12.36
CA VAL A 209 -2.68 11.08 -12.36
C VAL A 209 -3.90 10.20 -12.10
N LEU A 210 -4.68 10.51 -11.06
CA LEU A 210 -5.86 9.70 -10.71
C LEU A 210 -6.94 9.76 -11.79
N ALA A 211 -7.16 10.92 -12.42
CA ALA A 211 -8.08 11.03 -13.54
C ALA A 211 -7.67 10.10 -14.72
N ALA A 212 -6.38 10.06 -15.06
CA ALA A 212 -5.87 9.17 -16.09
C ALA A 212 -6.00 7.69 -15.70
N VAL A 213 -5.68 7.35 -14.45
CA VAL A 213 -5.83 5.99 -13.91
C VAL A 213 -7.28 5.51 -14.02
N TYR A 214 -8.26 6.26 -13.53
CA TYR A 214 -9.65 5.81 -13.58
C TYR A 214 -10.23 5.78 -14.99
N LYS A 215 -9.78 6.66 -15.89
CA LYS A 215 -10.10 6.54 -17.32
C LYS A 215 -9.56 5.24 -17.91
N ALA A 216 -8.30 4.90 -17.64
CA ALA A 216 -7.70 3.65 -18.12
C ALA A 216 -8.40 2.42 -17.51
N LEU A 217 -8.69 2.42 -16.21
CA LEU A 217 -9.45 1.33 -15.57
C LEU A 217 -10.82 1.11 -16.25
N ASN A 218 -11.52 2.20 -16.59
CA ASN A 218 -12.79 2.13 -17.31
C ASN A 218 -12.63 1.56 -18.73
N ASP A 219 -11.62 2.02 -19.47
CA ASP A 219 -11.32 1.56 -20.83
C ASP A 219 -10.99 0.06 -20.88
N HIS A 220 -10.37 -0.48 -19.83
CA HIS A 220 -10.03 -1.90 -19.67
C HIS A 220 -11.10 -2.72 -18.95
N HIS A 221 -12.30 -2.13 -18.77
CA HIS A 221 -13.49 -2.80 -18.21
C HIS A 221 -13.29 -3.33 -16.78
N VAL A 222 -12.44 -2.67 -15.99
CA VAL A 222 -12.17 -3.06 -14.61
C VAL A 222 -13.39 -2.79 -13.75
N TYR A 223 -13.79 -3.80 -12.97
CA TYR A 223 -14.92 -3.73 -12.03
C TYR A 223 -14.48 -3.05 -10.73
N LEU A 224 -14.81 -1.77 -10.54
CA LEU A 224 -14.25 -0.93 -9.48
C LEU A 224 -14.58 -1.40 -8.06
N GLU A 225 -15.76 -1.96 -7.85
CA GLU A 225 -16.23 -2.51 -6.57
C GLU A 225 -15.39 -3.71 -6.10
N GLY A 226 -14.61 -4.31 -7.01
CA GLY A 226 -13.65 -5.37 -6.76
C GLY A 226 -12.19 -4.90 -6.89
N THR A 227 -11.89 -3.63 -6.61
CA THR A 227 -10.55 -3.04 -6.58
C THR A 227 -10.27 -2.34 -5.25
N LEU A 228 -9.01 -1.96 -5.01
CA LEU A 228 -8.64 -0.97 -4.00
C LEU A 228 -7.64 0.03 -4.60
N LEU A 229 -7.69 1.28 -4.17
CA LEU A 229 -6.70 2.29 -4.55
C LEU A 229 -5.64 2.43 -3.44
N LYS A 230 -4.37 2.51 -3.80
CA LYS A 230 -3.27 2.83 -2.89
C LYS A 230 -2.51 4.05 -3.39
N PRO A 231 -3.01 5.27 -3.13
CA PRO A 231 -2.36 6.49 -3.58
C PRO A 231 -1.41 7.01 -2.50
N ASN A 232 -0.55 7.96 -2.89
CA ASN A 232 0.08 8.87 -1.94
C ASN A 232 -0.98 9.76 -1.26
N MET A 233 -0.69 10.21 -0.04
CA MET A 233 -1.38 11.38 0.52
C MET A 233 -0.90 12.62 -0.24
N VAL A 234 -1.73 13.68 -0.26
CA VAL A 234 -1.35 14.96 -0.86
C VAL A 234 -0.54 15.75 0.17
N THR A 235 0.78 15.67 0.07
CA THR A 235 1.74 16.38 0.92
C THR A 235 2.67 17.24 0.07
N ALA A 236 3.25 18.28 0.67
CA ALA A 236 4.35 18.98 0.02
C ALA A 236 5.58 18.06 -0.15
N GLY A 237 6.47 18.46 -1.05
CA GLY A 237 7.73 17.78 -1.28
C GLY A 237 8.60 17.75 -0.03
N HIS A 238 9.46 16.75 0.08
CA HIS A 238 10.30 16.52 1.26
C HIS A 238 11.24 17.71 1.56
N ALA A 239 11.71 18.40 0.52
CA ALA A 239 12.56 19.59 0.64
C ALA A 239 11.76 20.90 0.72
N CYS A 240 10.42 20.84 0.72
CA CYS A 240 9.59 22.04 0.81
C CYS A 240 9.78 22.73 2.18
N THR A 241 10.02 24.04 2.11
CA THR A 241 10.24 24.88 3.30
C THR A 241 8.93 25.24 3.98
N LYS A 242 7.82 25.34 3.22
CA LYS A 242 6.46 25.57 3.75
C LYS A 242 5.98 24.32 4.49
N LYS A 243 5.55 24.51 5.75
CA LYS A 243 5.00 23.42 6.58
C LYS A 243 3.48 23.44 6.53
N TYR A 244 2.90 22.24 6.61
CA TYR A 244 1.47 22.03 6.52
C TYR A 244 1.03 21.19 7.71
N MET A 245 -0.11 21.55 8.29
CA MET A 245 -0.73 20.79 9.37
C MET A 245 -1.47 19.56 8.81
N PRO A 246 -1.68 18.50 9.60
CA PRO A 246 -2.43 17.32 9.18
C PRO A 246 -3.82 17.65 8.60
N GLU A 247 -4.50 18.67 9.10
CA GLU A 247 -5.82 19.11 8.61
C GLU A 247 -5.74 19.67 7.17
N GLN A 248 -4.64 20.33 6.83
CA GLN A 248 -4.40 20.85 5.49
C GLN A 248 -4.08 19.70 4.51
N VAL A 249 -3.24 18.74 4.93
CA VAL A 249 -2.98 17.50 4.19
C VAL A 249 -4.27 16.73 3.95
N ALA A 250 -5.12 16.63 4.99
CA ALA A 250 -6.41 15.97 4.91
C ALA A 250 -7.36 16.64 3.91
N MET A 251 -7.50 17.95 3.97
CA MET A 251 -8.35 18.71 3.04
C MET A 251 -7.89 18.53 1.59
N ALA A 252 -6.59 18.69 1.32
CA ALA A 252 -6.03 18.54 -0.02
C ALA A 252 -6.19 17.10 -0.54
N THR A 253 -5.93 16.11 0.31
CA THR A 253 -6.05 14.69 -0.04
C THR A 253 -7.51 14.33 -0.35
N VAL A 254 -8.45 14.63 0.55
CA VAL A 254 -9.87 14.28 0.33
C VAL A 254 -10.45 15.04 -0.85
N THR A 255 -10.04 16.29 -1.08
CA THR A 255 -10.45 17.07 -2.27
C THR A 255 -9.98 16.41 -3.57
N ALA A 256 -8.70 16.02 -3.66
CA ALA A 256 -8.16 15.36 -4.85
C ALA A 256 -8.89 14.04 -5.16
N LEU A 257 -9.15 13.24 -4.11
CA LEU A 257 -9.91 11.98 -4.25
C LEU A 257 -11.36 12.23 -4.67
N HIS A 258 -12.04 13.19 -4.04
CA HIS A 258 -13.42 13.57 -4.40
C HIS A 258 -13.57 14.04 -5.85
N ARG A 259 -12.52 14.63 -6.42
CA ARG A 259 -12.53 15.10 -7.82
C ARG A 259 -12.26 14.00 -8.85
N THR A 260 -11.76 12.83 -8.43
CA THR A 260 -11.17 11.86 -9.38
C THR A 260 -11.57 10.41 -9.17
N VAL A 261 -11.87 10.00 -7.95
CA VAL A 261 -12.20 8.61 -7.62
C VAL A 261 -13.70 8.40 -7.76
N PRO A 262 -14.18 7.38 -8.50
CA PRO A 262 -15.60 7.03 -8.53
C PRO A 262 -16.08 6.41 -7.21
N ALA A 263 -17.31 6.71 -6.78
CA ALA A 263 -17.92 6.19 -5.53
C ALA A 263 -17.99 4.65 -5.44
N ALA A 264 -17.89 3.95 -6.56
CA ALA A 264 -17.93 2.48 -6.63
C ALA A 264 -16.69 1.80 -5.99
N VAL A 265 -15.57 2.49 -5.86
CA VAL A 265 -14.35 1.93 -5.24
C VAL A 265 -14.61 1.65 -3.76
N PRO A 266 -14.43 0.44 -3.22
CA PRO A 266 -14.83 0.16 -1.83
C PRO A 266 -13.92 0.82 -0.80
N GLY A 267 -12.64 1.03 -1.13
CA GLY A 267 -11.68 1.62 -0.21
C GLY A 267 -10.40 2.13 -0.84
N ILE A 268 -9.77 3.05 -0.12
CA ILE A 268 -8.51 3.70 -0.43
C ILE A 268 -7.56 3.41 0.74
N CYS A 269 -6.47 2.72 0.47
CA CYS A 269 -5.49 2.29 1.45
C CYS A 269 -4.18 3.04 1.22
N PHE A 270 -3.99 4.20 1.87
CA PHE A 270 -2.84 5.08 1.61
C PHE A 270 -1.51 4.38 1.82
N LEU A 271 -0.54 4.67 0.95
CA LEU A 271 0.87 4.40 1.24
C LEU A 271 1.41 5.46 2.21
N SER A 272 2.35 5.08 3.08
CA SER A 272 2.96 6.02 4.03
C SER A 272 4.09 6.84 3.41
N GLY A 273 4.59 6.47 2.23
CA GLY A 273 5.75 7.09 1.61
C GLY A 273 6.93 7.12 2.60
N GLY A 274 7.60 8.28 2.69
CA GLY A 274 8.69 8.55 3.63
C GLY A 274 8.28 9.13 4.98
N MET A 275 6.98 9.22 5.29
CA MET A 275 6.51 9.77 6.57
C MET A 275 7.03 8.97 7.76
N SER A 276 7.20 9.63 8.90
CA SER A 276 7.39 8.92 10.17
C SER A 276 6.18 8.04 10.48
N GLU A 277 6.34 7.07 11.41
CA GLU A 277 5.20 6.25 11.81
C GLU A 277 4.08 7.13 12.37
N GLU A 278 4.44 8.15 13.16
CA GLU A 278 3.51 9.07 13.80
C GLU A 278 2.79 9.97 12.79
N ASP A 279 3.53 10.62 11.87
CA ASP A 279 2.93 11.51 10.87
C ASP A 279 1.95 10.76 9.97
N ALA A 280 2.27 9.51 9.60
CA ALA A 280 1.38 8.68 8.79
C ALA A 280 0.04 8.38 9.51
N THR A 281 0.06 8.28 10.84
CA THR A 281 -1.15 8.08 11.65
C THR A 281 -1.92 9.38 11.88
N LEU A 282 -1.22 10.48 12.18
CA LEU A 282 -1.83 11.80 12.35
C LEU A 282 -2.55 12.24 11.07
N ASN A 283 -1.88 12.12 9.92
CA ASN A 283 -2.47 12.47 8.63
C ASN A 283 -3.67 11.57 8.28
N LEU A 284 -3.57 10.25 8.51
CA LEU A 284 -4.70 9.34 8.28
C LEU A 284 -5.91 9.68 9.16
N ASN A 285 -5.66 10.04 10.42
CA ASN A 285 -6.71 10.45 11.34
C ASN A 285 -7.38 11.75 10.88
N ALA A 286 -6.58 12.75 10.52
CA ALA A 286 -7.08 14.02 9.97
C ALA A 286 -7.88 13.80 8.68
N ILE A 287 -7.44 12.91 7.79
CA ILE A 287 -8.17 12.52 6.57
C ILE A 287 -9.56 11.96 6.90
N ASN A 288 -9.67 11.10 7.92
CA ASN A 288 -10.95 10.55 8.33
C ASN A 288 -11.85 11.56 9.05
N LEU A 289 -11.26 12.54 9.75
CA LEU A 289 -11.96 13.66 10.40
C LEU A 289 -12.34 14.79 9.43
N CYS A 290 -11.80 14.81 8.21
CA CYS A 290 -12.10 15.84 7.21
C CYS A 290 -13.62 15.97 7.00
N PRO A 291 -14.21 17.18 7.00
CA PRO A 291 -15.67 17.35 6.95
C PRO A 291 -16.29 17.05 5.58
N LEU A 292 -15.48 16.83 4.53
CA LEU A 292 -15.99 16.52 3.19
C LEU A 292 -16.62 15.11 3.11
N PRO A 293 -17.58 14.89 2.20
CA PRO A 293 -18.12 13.56 1.91
C PRO A 293 -17.02 12.58 1.49
N LYS A 294 -17.08 11.36 2.04
CA LYS A 294 -16.12 10.28 1.77
C LYS A 294 -16.91 9.00 1.49
N PRO A 295 -17.29 8.71 0.23
CA PRO A 295 -18.10 7.53 -0.09
C PRO A 295 -17.31 6.21 0.01
N TRP A 296 -15.99 6.29 0.19
CA TRP A 296 -15.07 5.15 0.33
C TRP A 296 -14.60 4.98 1.77
N LYS A 297 -14.12 3.77 2.11
CA LYS A 297 -13.31 3.58 3.31
C LYS A 297 -11.91 4.18 3.10
N LEU A 298 -11.46 5.04 4.01
CA LEU A 298 -10.13 5.64 3.99
C LEU A 298 -9.26 4.99 5.07
N SER A 299 -8.33 4.14 4.64
CA SER A 299 -7.50 3.31 5.52
C SER A 299 -6.02 3.34 5.07
N PHE A 300 -5.22 2.42 5.58
CA PHE A 300 -3.77 2.37 5.36
C PHE A 300 -3.33 1.10 4.63
N SER A 301 -2.26 1.22 3.85
CA SER A 301 -1.43 0.12 3.37
C SER A 301 0.03 0.46 3.63
N TYR A 302 0.47 0.18 4.85
CA TYR A 302 1.71 0.70 5.40
C TYR A 302 2.78 -0.38 5.52
N GLY A 303 3.98 -0.07 5.03
CA GLY A 303 5.19 -0.85 5.25
C GLY A 303 5.98 -0.23 6.40
N ARG A 304 6.83 0.74 6.07
CA ARG A 304 7.68 1.46 7.04
C ARG A 304 6.90 2.00 8.24
N ALA A 305 5.74 2.62 8.04
CA ALA A 305 4.93 3.20 9.12
C ALA A 305 4.28 2.19 10.10
N LEU A 306 4.35 0.88 9.81
CA LEU A 306 3.98 -0.19 10.74
C LEU A 306 5.19 -0.98 11.27
N GLN A 307 6.33 -0.91 10.59
CA GLN A 307 7.45 -1.82 10.81
C GLN A 307 8.70 -1.14 11.39
N ALA A 308 8.85 0.19 11.31
CA ALA A 308 10.11 0.84 11.65
C ALA A 308 10.49 0.64 13.13
N SER A 309 9.58 0.91 14.06
CA SER A 309 9.81 0.67 15.48
C SER A 309 9.94 -0.82 15.80
N ALA A 310 9.17 -1.69 15.12
CA ALA A 310 9.27 -3.13 15.30
C ALA A 310 10.65 -3.66 14.87
N LEU A 311 11.13 -3.23 13.71
CA LEU A 311 12.44 -3.61 13.18
C LEU A 311 13.57 -3.13 14.10
N ALA A 312 13.48 -1.90 14.59
CA ALA A 312 14.43 -1.35 15.57
C ALA A 312 14.43 -2.13 16.89
N ALA A 313 13.24 -2.48 17.40
CA ALA A 313 13.10 -3.29 18.62
C ALA A 313 13.66 -4.70 18.44
N TRP A 314 13.48 -5.31 17.27
CA TRP A 314 14.00 -6.64 16.98
C TRP A 314 15.52 -6.67 17.00
N GLY A 315 16.18 -5.79 16.22
CA GLY A 315 17.64 -5.70 16.15
C GLY A 315 18.34 -7.01 15.79
N GLY A 316 17.66 -7.93 15.10
CA GLY A 316 18.19 -9.25 14.71
C GLY A 316 18.27 -10.27 15.84
N LYS A 317 17.68 -10.01 17.01
CA LYS A 317 17.80 -10.89 18.18
C LYS A 317 16.48 -11.60 18.47
N ALA A 318 16.49 -12.93 18.46
CA ALA A 318 15.31 -13.74 18.77
C ALA A 318 14.69 -13.41 20.15
N ALA A 319 15.53 -13.06 21.14
CA ALA A 319 15.08 -12.65 22.48
C ALA A 319 14.17 -11.41 22.47
N ASN A 320 14.23 -10.58 21.42
CA ASN A 320 13.43 -9.36 21.31
C ASN A 320 12.05 -9.57 20.65
N LYS A 321 11.63 -10.83 20.44
CA LYS A 321 10.33 -11.15 19.82
C LYS A 321 9.17 -10.38 20.45
N LYS A 322 9.06 -10.39 21.79
CA LYS A 322 7.96 -9.72 22.50
C LYS A 322 7.96 -8.20 22.25
N ALA A 323 9.10 -7.54 22.47
CA ALA A 323 9.23 -6.10 22.24
C ALA A 323 8.93 -5.70 20.78
N THR A 324 9.32 -6.55 19.82
CA THR A 324 9.02 -6.36 18.40
C THR A 324 7.53 -6.41 18.11
N GLN A 325 6.84 -7.42 18.66
CA GLN A 325 5.40 -7.59 18.50
C GLN A 325 4.61 -6.46 19.16
N GLU A 326 5.03 -6.02 20.35
CA GLU A 326 4.44 -4.88 21.06
C GLU A 326 4.59 -3.57 20.26
N ALA A 327 5.77 -3.31 19.70
CA ALA A 327 6.02 -2.13 18.88
C ALA A 327 5.17 -2.14 17.59
N PHE A 328 5.08 -3.29 16.91
CA PHE A 328 4.21 -3.47 15.74
C PHE A 328 2.74 -3.24 16.10
N MET A 329 2.24 -3.90 17.16
CA MET A 329 0.82 -3.80 17.55
C MET A 329 0.45 -2.41 18.04
N LYS A 330 1.36 -1.68 18.69
CA LYS A 330 1.15 -0.27 19.03
C LYS A 330 0.84 0.56 17.78
N ARG A 331 1.60 0.37 16.68
CA ARG A 331 1.33 1.07 15.42
C ARG A 331 0.09 0.55 14.71
N ALA A 332 -0.17 -0.75 14.73
CA ALA A 332 -1.37 -1.33 14.13
C ALA A 332 -2.64 -0.76 14.78
N LEU A 333 -2.68 -0.71 16.12
CA LEU A 333 -3.80 -0.14 16.89
C LEU A 333 -3.95 1.37 16.66
N ALA A 334 -2.84 2.12 16.64
CA ALA A 334 -2.88 3.56 16.37
C ALA A 334 -3.51 3.84 14.99
N ASN A 335 -3.11 3.09 13.96
CA ASN A 335 -3.66 3.23 12.61
C ASN A 335 -5.09 2.71 12.50
N CYS A 336 -5.48 1.70 13.28
CA CYS A 336 -6.89 1.28 13.39
C CYS A 336 -7.78 2.39 13.93
N GLN A 337 -7.32 3.11 14.96
CA GLN A 337 -8.03 4.28 15.48
C GLN A 337 -8.04 5.44 14.48
N ALA A 338 -6.93 5.69 13.79
CA ALA A 338 -6.84 6.73 12.76
C ALA A 338 -7.78 6.48 11.57
N ALA A 339 -7.89 5.22 11.12
CA ALA A 339 -8.85 4.81 10.09
C ALA A 339 -10.33 4.99 10.51
N LYS A 340 -10.59 5.21 11.81
CA LYS A 340 -11.92 5.54 12.36
C LYS A 340 -12.08 7.03 12.71
N GLY A 341 -11.03 7.85 12.55
CA GLY A 341 -11.02 9.23 13.05
C GLY A 341 -11.04 9.33 14.57
N GLN A 342 -10.53 8.31 15.28
CA GLN A 342 -10.58 8.17 16.74
C GLN A 342 -9.19 8.19 17.37
N TYR A 343 -8.14 8.41 16.59
CA TYR A 343 -6.79 8.48 17.14
C TYR A 343 -6.59 9.78 17.91
N VAL A 344 -6.24 9.65 19.18
CA VAL A 344 -5.87 10.77 20.05
C VAL A 344 -4.39 10.66 20.35
N HIS A 345 -3.63 11.68 19.93
CA HIS A 345 -2.21 11.76 20.22
C HIS A 345 -2.00 12.12 21.70
N SER A 346 -1.28 11.28 22.45
CA SER A 346 -1.06 11.46 23.89
C SER A 346 0.07 12.44 24.25
N GLY A 347 0.67 13.11 23.26
CA GLY A 347 1.79 14.06 23.45
C GLY A 347 3.15 13.40 23.72
N SER A 348 3.24 12.07 23.70
CA SER A 348 4.46 11.30 23.94
C SER A 348 4.67 10.23 22.86
N SER A 349 5.50 10.55 21.87
CA SER A 349 5.95 9.58 20.87
C SER A 349 7.39 9.17 21.12
N GLY A 350 7.68 7.88 20.95
CA GLY A 350 9.04 7.37 21.06
C GLY A 350 9.90 7.90 19.91
N ALA A 351 11.19 8.12 20.15
CA ALA A 351 12.10 8.69 19.15
C ALA A 351 12.13 7.93 17.82
N ALA A 352 11.95 6.59 17.84
CA ALA A 352 11.88 5.79 16.62
C ALA A 352 10.62 6.07 15.77
N SER A 353 9.50 6.39 16.41
CA SER A 353 8.21 6.62 15.73
C SER A 353 8.09 8.01 15.07
N THR A 354 8.92 8.97 15.47
CA THR A 354 8.93 10.35 14.95
C THR A 354 10.04 10.60 13.92
N GLN A 355 10.96 9.66 13.73
CA GLN A 355 12.00 9.78 12.73
C GLN A 355 11.42 9.71 11.32
N SER A 356 11.86 10.64 10.45
CA SER A 356 11.56 10.57 9.01
C SER A 356 12.04 9.22 8.46
N LEU A 357 11.16 8.54 7.73
CA LEU A 357 11.46 7.26 7.10
C LEU A 357 11.81 7.44 5.62
N PHE A 358 11.96 8.69 5.16
CA PHE A 358 12.24 9.06 3.78
C PHE A 358 13.56 8.47 3.28
N THR A 359 13.59 8.18 1.99
CA THR A 359 14.78 7.75 1.27
C THR A 359 14.63 8.30 -0.14
N ALA A 360 15.56 9.17 -0.56
CA ALA A 360 15.48 9.82 -1.86
C ALA A 360 15.44 8.79 -2.98
N CYS A 361 14.60 9.03 -3.99
CA CYS A 361 14.46 8.18 -5.17
C CYS A 361 14.18 6.70 -4.82
N TYR A 362 13.32 6.46 -3.83
CA TYR A 362 13.04 5.11 -3.31
C TYR A 362 12.44 4.19 -4.39
N SER A 363 13.19 3.14 -4.72
CA SER A 363 12.79 2.03 -5.60
C SER A 363 12.78 0.72 -4.82
N TYR A 364 11.89 -0.21 -5.20
CA TYR A 364 11.71 -1.51 -4.54
C TYR A 364 12.65 -2.59 -5.05
#